data_AF-A0A5M8NU28-F1
#
_entry.id   AF-A0A5M8NU28-F1
#
_cell.length_a   1.000
_cell.length_b   1.000
_cell.length_c   1.000
_cell.angle_alpha   90.00
_cell.angle_beta   90.00
_cell.angle_gamma   90.00
#
_symmetry.space_group_name_H-M   'P 1'
#
loop_
_entity.id
_entity.type
_entity.pdbx_description
1 polymer ?
#
loop_
_entity_poly.entity_id
_entity_poly.type
_entity_poly.pdbx_seq_one_letter_code
_entity_poly.pdbx_strand_id
1 'polypeptide(L)' 'MTYDELKYRQSWTLEQKIDHAAGVVSSFSAKANGNIFASFSGGKDSTVMLDIIRRFVDKNIPAVFCNTGTSIPKS' A
#
# COMPACT_ATOMS: atom_id res chain seq x y z
N MET A 1 4.35 20.27 -0.95
CA MET A 1 4.77 19.50 0.24
C MET A 1 6.07 20.11 0.73
N THR A 2 6.03 20.74 1.90
CA THR A 2 7.15 21.45 2.54
C THR A 2 7.92 20.49 3.47
N TYR A 3 9.13 20.87 3.87
CA TYR A 3 9.96 20.07 4.77
C TYR A 3 9.29 19.83 6.14
N ASP A 4 8.58 20.83 6.64
CA ASP A 4 7.88 20.73 7.93
C ASP A 4 6.67 19.79 7.85
N GLU A 5 5.94 19.78 6.73
CA GLU A 5 4.88 18.80 6.48
C GLU A 5 5.41 17.36 6.45
N LEU A 6 6.62 17.15 5.92
CA LEU A 6 7.26 15.83 5.91
C LEU A 6 7.62 15.38 7.33
N LYS A 7 8.23 16.25 8.14
CA LYS A 7 8.55 15.94 9.55
C LYS A 7 7.29 15.65 10.35
N TYR A 8 6.24 16.45 10.15
CA TYR A 8 4.95 16.23 10.80
C TYR A 8 4.37 14.85 10.45
N ARG A 9 4.33 14.49 9.16
CA ARG A 9 3.85 13.17 8.72
C ARG A 9 4.71 12.01 9.22
N GLN A 10 6.02 12.21 9.34
CA GLN A 10 6.91 11.19 9.92
C GLN A 10 6.63 10.95 11.40
N SER A 11 6.22 12.00 12.14
CA SER A 11 5.88 11.93 13.56
C SER A 11 4.54 11.25 13.87
N TRP A 12 3.72 10.95 12.86
CA TRP A 12 2.44 10.26 13.05
C TRP A 12 2.60 8.90 13.70
N THR A 13 1.60 8.56 14.52
CA THR A 13 1.41 7.22 15.07
C THR A 13 1.19 6.20 13.95
N LEU A 14 1.38 4.93 14.26
CA LEU A 14 1.16 3.85 13.28
C LEU A 14 -0.28 3.84 12.77
N GLU A 15 -1.26 4.04 13.65
CA GLU A 15 -2.69 4.08 13.29
C GLU A 15 -3.00 5.23 12.34
N GLN A 16 -2.49 6.44 12.61
CA GLN A 16 -2.65 7.58 11.71
C GLN A 16 -2.04 7.33 10.32
N LYS A 17 -0.90 6.62 10.26
CA LYS A 17 -0.29 6.24 8.98
C LYS A 17 -1.13 5.22 8.23
N ILE A 18 -1.72 4.25 8.94
CA ILE A 18 -2.63 3.24 8.36
C ILE A 18 -3.91 3.90 7.84
N ASP A 19 -4.55 4.75 8.63
CA ASP A 19 -5.77 5.47 8.24
C ASP A 19 -5.53 6.35 7.02
N HIS A 20 -4.41 7.08 7.01
CA HIS A 20 -4.05 7.90 5.86
C HIS A 20 -3.82 7.05 4.60
N ALA A 21 -3.11 5.93 4.72
CA ALA A 21 -2.87 5.02 3.60
C ALA A 21 -4.18 4.41 3.07
N ALA A 22 -5.07 3.94 3.96
CA ALA A 22 -6.38 3.41 3.59
C ALA A 22 -7.24 4.48 2.88
N GLY A 23 -7.25 5.71 3.38
CA GLY A 23 -7.98 6.82 2.77
C GLY A 23 -7.47 7.18 1.37
N VAL A 24 -6.15 7.16 1.15
CA VAL A 24 -5.55 7.38 -0.17
C VAL A 24 -5.95 6.27 -1.15
N VAL A 25 -5.86 5.01 -0.74
CA VAL A 25 -6.23 3.87 -1.60
C VAL A 25 -7.73 3.87 -1.90
N SER A 26 -8.57 4.16 -0.91
CA SER A 26 -10.03 4.25 -1.10
C SER A 26 -10.40 5.36 -2.09
N SER A 27 -9.79 6.54 -1.94
CA SER A 27 -9.97 7.67 -2.87
C SER A 27 -9.51 7.34 -4.29
N PHE A 28 -8.42 6.57 -4.42
CA PHE A 28 -7.93 6.10 -5.70
C PHE A 28 -8.88 5.04 -6.31
N SER A 29 -9.35 4.09 -5.50
CA SER A 29 -10.33 3.07 -5.90
C SER A 29 -11.60 3.69 -6.44
N ALA A 30 -12.14 4.71 -5.76
CA ALA A 30 -13.32 5.44 -6.21
C ALA A 30 -13.11 6.09 -7.59
N LYS A 31 -11.93 6.66 -7.85
CA LYS A 31 -11.59 7.23 -9.17
C LYS A 31 -11.40 6.16 -10.25
N ALA A 32 -10.96 4.97 -9.87
CA ALA A 32 -10.76 3.82 -10.75
C ALA A 32 -12.03 2.95 -10.91
N ASN A 33 -13.17 3.37 -10.35
CA ASN A 33 -14.42 2.59 -10.31
C ASN A 33 -14.22 1.17 -9.73
N GLY A 34 -13.39 1.04 -8.68
CA GLY A 34 -13.10 -0.24 -8.03
C GLY A 34 -12.10 -1.14 -8.79
N ASN A 35 -11.64 -0.75 -9.98
CA ASN A 35 -10.69 -1.55 -10.76
C ASN A 35 -9.24 -1.27 -10.32
N ILE A 36 -8.89 -1.70 -9.12
CA ILE A 36 -7.54 -1.55 -8.57
C ILE A 36 -6.85 -2.91 -8.38
N PHE A 37 -5.54 -2.93 -8.60
CA PHE A 37 -4.69 -4.11 -8.46
C PHE A 37 -3.54 -3.79 -7.52
N ALA A 38 -3.24 -4.69 -6.58
CA ALA A 38 -2.09 -4.54 -5.70
C ALA A 38 -0.88 -5.25 -6.32
N SER A 39 0.12 -4.49 -6.78
CA SER A 39 1.39 -5.08 -7.20
C SER A 39 2.12 -5.63 -5.98
N PHE A 40 2.39 -6.94 -6.00
CA PHE A 40 3.03 -7.67 -4.92
C PHE A 40 4.41 -8.16 -5.38
N SER A 41 5.45 -7.95 -4.57
CA SER A 41 6.83 -8.35 -4.89
C SER A 41 7.40 -9.37 -3.90
N GLY A 42 6.62 -9.79 -2.89
CA GLY A 42 7.10 -10.65 -1.80
C GLY A 42 7.99 -9.93 -0.78
N GLY A 43 8.16 -8.61 -0.90
CA GLY A 43 8.85 -7.77 0.07
C GLY A 43 7.98 -7.42 1.29
N LYS A 44 8.62 -6.96 2.38
CA LYS A 44 7.91 -6.55 3.59
C LYS A 44 6.88 -5.46 3.31
N ASP A 45 7.26 -4.48 2.48
CA ASP A 45 6.45 -3.28 2.22
C ASP A 45 5.23 -3.62 1.37
N SER A 46 5.36 -4.50 0.38
CA SER A 46 4.24 -4.97 -0.43
C SER A 46 3.30 -5.90 0.35
N THR A 47 3.80 -6.62 1.34
CA THR A 47 2.98 -7.45 2.25
C THR A 47 2.15 -6.60 3.19
N VAL A 48 2.75 -5.59 3.82
CA VAL A 48 2.04 -4.67 4.72
C VAL A 48 0.99 -3.86 3.94
N MET A 49 1.32 -3.37 2.75
CA MET A 49 0.36 -2.63 1.94
C MET A 49 -0.83 -3.49 1.51
N LEU A 50 -0.59 -4.74 1.07
CA LEU A 50 -1.67 -5.66 0.72
C LEU A 50 -2.57 -5.99 1.92
N ASP A 51 -1.99 -6.17 3.10
CA ASP A 51 -2.73 -6.43 4.34
C ASP A 51 -3.62 -5.23 4.73
N ILE A 52 -3.11 -4.00 4.66
CA ILE A 52 -3.89 -2.78 4.92
C ILE A 52 -5.07 -2.66 3.95
N ILE A 53 -4.83 -2.86 2.64
CA ILE A 53 -5.89 -2.73 1.62
C ILE A 53 -6.99 -3.77 1.84
N ARG A 54 -6.62 -5.02 2.14
CA ARG A 54 -7.60 -6.10 2.38
C ARG A 54 -8.42 -5.91 3.65
N ARG A 55 -7.84 -5.29 4.68
CA ARG A 55 -8.54 -5.04 5.94
C ARG A 55 -9.49 -3.85 5.86
N PHE A 56 -9.11 -2.80 5.15
CA PHE A 56 -9.79 -1.49 5.26
C PHE A 56 -10.44 -0.99 3.97
N VAL A 57 -10.11 -1.54 2.80
CA VAL A 57 -10.60 -1.03 1.51
C VAL A 57 -11.35 -2.09 0.73
N ASP A 58 -10.67 -3.17 0.34
CA ASP A 58 -11.28 -4.26 -0.42
C ASP A 58 -10.60 -5.59 -0.10
N LYS A 59 -11.36 -6.46 0.58
CA LYS A 59 -10.93 -7.79 1.01
C LYS A 59 -10.57 -8.71 -0.16
N ASN A 60 -11.18 -8.51 -1.32
CA ASN A 60 -11.07 -9.39 -2.48
C ASN A 60 -10.14 -8.85 -3.57
N ILE A 61 -9.40 -7.77 -3.30
CA ILE A 61 -8.53 -7.15 -4.28
C ILE A 61 -7.53 -8.17 -4.89
N PRO A 62 -7.44 -8.26 -6.23
CA PRO A 62 -6.46 -9.10 -6.88
C PRO A 62 -5.03 -8.59 -6.62
N ALA A 63 -4.19 -9.47 -6.06
CA ALA A 63 -2.77 -9.22 -5.89
C ALA A 63 -2.02 -9.72 -7.13
N VAL A 64 -1.40 -8.81 -7.87
CA VAL A 64 -0.63 -9.13 -9.07
C VAL A 64 0.84 -9.22 -8.70
N PHE A 65 1.41 -10.41 -8.75
CA PHE A 65 2.82 -10.59 -8.45
C PHE A 65 3.69 -10.15 -9.64
N CYS A 66 4.40 -9.04 -9.50
CA CYS A 66 5.34 -8.57 -10.51
C CYS A 66 6.75 -9.04 -10.14
N ASN A 67 7.11 -10.26 -10.56
CA ASN A 67 8.49 -10.72 -10.49
C ASN A 67 9.28 -10.11 -11.66
N THR A 68 9.92 -8.97 -11.43
CA THR A 68 11.05 -8.56 -12.28
C THR A 68 12.13 -9.61 -12.05
N GLY A 69 12.41 -10.50 -13.01
CA GLY A 69 13.27 -11.70 -12.89
C GLY A 69 14.76 -11.46 -12.54
N THR A 70 15.02 -10.64 -11.53
CA THR A 70 16.31 -10.26 -10.94
C THR A 70 16.23 -10.36 -9.41
N SER A 71 15.34 -11.21 -8.88
CA SER A 71 15.40 -11.59 -7.47
C SER A 71 16.58 -12.56 -7.30
N ILE A 72 17.60 -12.14 -6.55
CA ILE A 72 18.70 -12.99 -6.10
C ILE A 72 18.10 -14.26 -5.46
N PRO A 73 18.45 -15.48 -5.90
CA PRO A 73 17.96 -16.69 -5.27
C PRO A 73 18.46 -16.72 -3.82
N LYS A 74 17.55 -16.87 -2.86
CA LYS A 74 17.92 -17.22 -1.49
C LYS A 74 18.37 -18.68 -1.50
N SER A 75 19.67 -18.89 -1.65
CA SER A 75 20.37 -20.12 -1.29
C SER A 75 20.46 -20.27 0.22
#